data_AF-R9KKA8-F1
#
_entry.id   AF-R9KKA8-F1
#
_cell.length_a   1.000
_cell.length_b   1.000
_cell.length_c   1.000
_cell.angle_alpha   90.00
_cell.angle_beta   90.00
_cell.angle_gamma   90.00
#
_symmetry.space_group_name_H-M   'P 1'
#
loop_
_entity.id
_entity.type
_entity.pdbx_description
1 polymer ?
#
loop_
_entity_poly.entity_id
_entity_poly.type
_entity_poly.pdbx_seq_one_letter_code
_entity_poly.pdbx_strand_id
1 'polypeptide(L)'
;MSYSYEGDGYAFDEDWEQTIEANNWSNIGIHAEQFLNKGSQLIDVIVKMTVSSQRGNVLDFIAFDLDVVSKEEFQDTSCATSFYQKTRMHVPYLYYLRSDLPIDWYLTSGQKFIEGKRVVAKSCNRCGRYLPINIDDELKTLSFSLHCKKQAPCVHSAFRAYKIQNRAHLRANELKGLTIEDSKVVSYYGHQLECKACKKFFVNAPLNPQRNAQQFKEDGLRRRAIEVLVNTLLDRNLIHFEFEHRTKKEFSRYIWEKFGRRCFKCGPDSDPIALGDMALDHTMPLAYLYRLDETATCLCSNHNSQKSDHFPVDYYSEEELVRLSKITGLSLTQLHKKEVNQQVLNLLIENVVWFYDAFLMQSDYQKVRDGIRTADKINDSLKRIIAGKVDLAEKYCKETGHYPHSVTIR
;
A
#
# COMPACT_ATOMS: atom_id res chain seq x y z
N MET A 1 4.00 30.85 1.76
CA MET A 1 5.47 30.92 1.96
C MET A 1 6.04 31.85 0.90
N SER A 2 7.18 32.48 1.14
CA SER A 2 7.88 33.25 0.10
C SER A 2 9.38 33.12 0.29
N TYR A 3 10.13 33.31 -0.79
CA TYR A 3 11.57 33.40 -0.76
C TYR A 3 12.07 34.53 -1.65
N SER A 4 13.27 35.03 -1.40
CA SER A 4 13.93 36.04 -2.24
C SER A 4 15.25 35.50 -2.77
N TYR A 5 15.54 35.77 -4.04
CA TYR A 5 16.82 35.47 -4.67
C TYR A 5 17.26 36.69 -5.50
N GLU A 6 18.50 37.14 -5.31
CA GLU A 6 19.08 38.32 -6.00
C GLU A 6 18.24 39.61 -5.87
N GLY A 7 17.45 39.76 -4.80
CA GLY A 7 16.58 40.92 -4.59
C GLY A 7 15.19 40.78 -5.22
N ASP A 8 14.96 39.76 -6.03
CA ASP A 8 13.65 39.41 -6.56
C ASP A 8 12.88 38.55 -5.56
N GLY A 9 11.67 39.00 -5.23
CA GLY A 9 10.76 38.30 -4.32
C GLY A 9 9.88 37.33 -5.08
N TYR A 10 9.88 36.07 -4.65
CA TYR A 10 9.01 35.01 -5.15
C TYR A 10 8.04 34.61 -4.04
N ALA A 11 6.75 34.80 -4.28
CA ALA A 11 5.69 34.36 -3.38
C ALA A 11 5.03 33.10 -3.95
N PHE A 12 4.69 32.15 -3.08
CA PHE A 12 3.79 31.06 -3.44
C PHE A 12 2.36 31.59 -3.32
N ASP A 13 1.64 31.68 -4.45
CA ASP A 13 0.39 32.43 -4.62
C ASP A 13 -0.87 31.79 -4.02
N GLU A 14 -0.76 30.74 -3.21
CA GLU A 14 -1.94 30.17 -2.54
C GLU A 14 -1.74 30.16 -1.02
N ASP A 15 -2.46 31.07 -0.36
CA ASP A 15 -2.82 30.91 1.04
C ASP A 15 -3.61 29.61 1.16
N TRP A 16 -3.15 28.71 2.01
CA TRP A 16 -3.77 27.42 2.21
C TRP A 16 -4.04 27.24 3.71
N GLU A 17 -5.24 26.75 4.03
CA GLU A 17 -5.67 26.49 5.41
C GLU A 17 -5.61 24.98 5.68
N GLN A 18 -4.95 24.58 6.77
CA GLN A 18 -4.94 23.19 7.22
C GLN A 18 -5.33 23.10 8.69
N THR A 19 -6.28 22.22 8.97
CA THR A 19 -6.63 21.82 10.33
C THR A 19 -5.56 20.88 10.89
N ILE A 20 -4.98 21.27 12.02
CA ILE A 20 -4.05 20.43 12.79
C ILE A 20 -4.82 19.84 13.95
N GLU A 21 -4.84 18.52 14.07
CA GLU A 21 -5.48 17.85 15.20
C GLU A 21 -4.72 18.15 16.50
N ALA A 22 -5.48 18.54 17.54
CA ALA A 22 -4.91 18.78 18.86
C ALA A 22 -4.25 17.50 19.41
N ASN A 23 -3.14 17.70 20.12
CA ASN A 23 -2.37 16.64 20.79
C ASN A 23 -1.80 15.56 19.88
N ASN A 24 -1.61 15.87 18.60
CA ASN A 24 -1.12 14.90 17.64
C ASN A 24 -0.07 15.51 16.70
N TRP A 25 0.87 14.68 16.26
CA TRP A 25 1.87 15.08 15.27
C TRP A 25 1.25 15.04 13.87
N SER A 26 1.32 16.17 13.17
CA SER A 26 0.86 16.28 11.79
C SER A 26 2.03 16.61 10.86
N ASN A 27 1.95 16.08 9.65
CA ASN A 27 2.92 16.36 8.60
C ASN A 27 2.52 17.66 7.89
N ILE A 28 3.38 18.67 7.99
CA ILE A 28 3.20 19.95 7.29
C ILE A 28 4.46 20.20 6.48
N GLY A 29 4.29 20.48 5.19
CA GLY A 29 5.37 20.94 4.35
C GLY A 29 4.91 21.17 2.92
N ILE A 30 5.79 21.78 2.15
CA ILE A 30 5.56 22.06 0.73
C ILE A 30 6.69 21.46 -0.08
N HIS A 31 6.40 21.19 -1.36
CA HIS A 31 7.42 20.97 -2.36
C HIS A 31 7.34 22.13 -3.35
N ALA A 32 8.45 22.81 -3.55
CA ALA A 32 8.60 23.88 -4.52
C ALA A 32 9.89 23.65 -5.31
N GLU A 33 9.86 24.00 -6.59
CA GLU A 33 11.00 23.89 -7.50
C GLU A 33 11.18 25.22 -8.21
N GLN A 34 12.43 25.64 -8.35
CA GLN A 34 12.80 26.84 -9.08
C GLN A 34 13.86 26.48 -10.12
N PHE A 35 13.62 26.87 -11.37
CA PHE A 35 14.61 26.74 -12.43
C PHE A 35 15.71 27.79 -12.24
N LEU A 36 16.95 27.34 -12.20
CA LEU A 36 18.14 28.18 -12.13
C LEU A 36 18.93 28.04 -13.43
N ASN A 37 19.58 29.12 -13.86
CA ASN A 37 20.48 29.06 -14.99
C ASN A 37 21.71 28.20 -14.66
N LYS A 38 22.21 27.48 -15.67
CA LYS A 38 23.39 26.61 -15.51
C LYS A 38 24.61 27.46 -15.11
N GLY A 39 25.14 27.23 -13.91
CA GLY A 39 26.27 27.98 -13.35
C GLY A 39 25.90 29.06 -12.32
N SER A 40 24.60 29.29 -12.07
CA SER A 40 24.13 30.15 -10.99
C SER A 40 24.44 29.55 -9.61
N GLN A 41 24.71 30.41 -8.63
CA GLN A 41 24.86 30.05 -7.23
C GLN A 41 23.77 30.75 -6.42
N LEU A 42 23.11 30.00 -5.53
CA LEU A 42 22.17 30.57 -4.56
C LEU A 42 22.94 31.11 -3.36
N ILE A 43 22.71 32.38 -3.01
CA ILE A 43 23.27 33.04 -1.83
C ILE A 43 22.09 33.57 -1.01
N ASP A 44 22.11 33.36 0.31
CA ASP A 44 21.14 33.90 1.27
C ASP A 44 19.66 33.60 0.96
N VAL A 45 19.33 32.33 0.68
CA VAL A 45 17.94 31.90 0.50
C VAL A 45 17.20 31.99 1.85
N ILE A 46 16.26 32.92 1.94
CA ILE A 46 15.39 33.10 3.12
C ILE A 46 14.01 32.58 2.81
N VAL A 47 13.47 31.71 3.67
CA VAL A 47 12.07 31.26 3.59
C VAL A 47 11.27 31.88 4.73
N LYS A 48 10.16 32.56 4.37
CA LYS A 48 9.20 33.07 5.35
C LYS A 48 8.00 32.14 5.47
N MET A 49 7.82 31.57 6.66
CA MET A 49 6.59 30.88 7.07
C MET A 49 5.82 31.77 8.05
N THR A 50 4.55 32.03 7.76
CA THR A 50 3.64 32.75 8.65
C THR A 50 2.55 31.80 9.11
N VAL A 51 2.45 31.62 10.42
CA VAL A 51 1.42 30.78 11.05
C VAL A 51 0.50 31.68 11.85
N SER A 52 -0.79 31.61 11.54
CA SER A 52 -1.83 32.36 12.23
C SER A 52 -2.78 31.36 12.89
N SER A 53 -3.16 31.62 14.14
CA SER A 53 -4.09 30.76 14.88
C SER A 53 -4.94 31.57 15.85
N GLN A 54 -6.04 30.98 16.31
CA GLN A 54 -6.85 31.56 17.38
C GLN A 54 -6.01 31.70 18.67
N ARG A 55 -6.31 32.73 19.45
CA ARG A 55 -5.60 33.04 20.70
C ARG A 55 -5.70 31.86 21.68
N GLY A 56 -4.56 31.45 22.23
CA GLY A 56 -4.45 30.38 23.23
C GLY A 56 -3.98 29.04 22.68
N ASN A 57 -3.89 28.89 21.35
CA ASN A 57 -3.30 27.70 20.74
C ASN A 57 -1.77 27.71 20.87
N VAL A 58 -1.20 26.53 21.10
CA VAL A 58 0.25 26.28 21.13
C VAL A 58 0.59 25.27 20.05
N LEU A 59 1.66 25.54 19.31
CA LEU A 59 2.11 24.68 18.22
C LEU A 59 3.54 24.20 18.52
N ASP A 60 3.71 22.89 18.58
CA ASP A 60 5.02 22.25 18.72
C ASP A 60 5.66 22.03 17.33
N PHE A 61 6.97 22.24 17.25
CA PHE A 61 7.76 22.00 16.05
C PHE A 61 8.96 21.11 16.38
N ILE A 62 9.25 20.15 15.51
CA ILE A 62 10.41 19.26 15.66
C ILE A 62 11.61 19.75 14.83
N ALA A 63 11.39 20.07 13.57
CA ALA A 63 12.47 20.30 12.63
C ALA A 63 11.98 21.23 11.52
N PHE A 64 12.90 22.05 11.05
CA PHE A 64 12.81 22.78 9.80
C PHE A 64 14.05 22.43 9.00
N ASP A 65 13.90 22.18 7.71
CA ASP A 65 15.03 21.86 6.86
C ASP A 65 14.92 22.61 5.55
N LEU A 66 16.00 23.29 5.19
CA LEU A 66 16.13 24.07 3.98
C LEU A 66 17.56 23.89 3.49
N ASP A 67 17.73 22.96 2.56
CA ASP A 67 19.01 22.63 1.98
C ASP A 67 18.82 22.08 0.57
N VAL A 68 19.91 22.04 -0.20
CA VAL A 68 19.92 21.40 -1.50
C VAL A 68 19.83 19.88 -1.36
N VAL A 69 19.22 19.24 -2.35
CA VAL A 69 19.22 17.77 -2.46
C VAL A 69 20.65 17.31 -2.77
N SER A 70 21.45 17.11 -1.72
CA SER A 70 22.90 16.82 -1.80
C SER A 70 23.22 15.33 -1.78
N LYS A 71 22.25 14.48 -1.42
CA LYS A 71 22.44 13.02 -1.37
C LYS A 71 22.44 12.44 -2.77
N GLU A 72 23.52 11.73 -3.11
CA GLU A 72 23.73 11.11 -4.43
C GLU A 72 22.52 10.29 -4.90
N GLU A 73 21.85 9.57 -4.00
CA GLU A 73 20.69 8.72 -4.36
C GLU A 73 19.48 9.53 -4.83
N PHE A 74 19.37 10.80 -4.42
CA PHE A 74 18.32 11.70 -4.86
C PHE A 74 18.74 12.59 -6.05
N GLN A 75 20.03 12.61 -6.40
CA GLN A 75 20.54 13.27 -7.59
C GLN A 75 20.49 12.35 -8.82
N ASP A 76 20.32 11.05 -8.61
CA ASP A 76 20.12 10.08 -9.68
C ASP A 76 18.77 10.30 -10.40
N THR A 77 18.86 10.69 -11.67
CA THR A 77 17.70 10.89 -12.53
C THR A 77 16.94 9.61 -12.89
N SER A 78 17.47 8.41 -12.57
CA SER A 78 16.82 7.12 -12.84
C SER A 78 15.41 7.02 -12.24
N CYS A 79 15.17 7.73 -11.13
CA CYS A 79 13.89 7.77 -10.44
C CYS A 79 13.14 9.10 -10.65
N ALA A 80 13.65 10.03 -11.45
CA ALA A 80 13.11 11.39 -11.61
C ALA A 80 11.62 11.40 -11.94
N THR A 81 11.16 10.62 -12.92
CA THR A 81 9.74 10.54 -13.27
C THR A 81 8.88 10.08 -12.10
N SER A 82 9.29 9.03 -11.38
CA SER A 82 8.55 8.56 -10.21
C SER A 82 8.64 9.54 -9.04
N PHE A 83 9.74 10.28 -8.92
CA PHE A 83 9.94 11.35 -7.95
C PHE A 83 8.89 12.43 -8.19
N TYR A 84 8.93 13.11 -9.33
CA TYR A 84 7.98 14.17 -9.70
C TYR A 84 6.51 13.77 -9.54
N GLN A 85 6.13 12.57 -9.98
CA GLN A 85 4.75 12.09 -9.88
C GLN A 85 4.27 11.86 -8.43
N LYS A 86 5.17 11.58 -7.49
CA LYS A 86 4.81 11.04 -6.17
C LYS A 86 5.31 11.88 -5.00
N THR A 87 6.15 12.88 -5.25
CA THR A 87 6.72 13.78 -4.25
C THR A 87 5.68 14.33 -3.29
N ARG A 88 4.55 14.84 -3.80
CA ARG A 88 3.48 15.43 -2.97
C ARG A 88 2.95 14.49 -1.88
N MET A 89 2.96 13.18 -2.08
CA MET A 89 2.52 12.19 -1.07
C MET A 89 3.54 11.94 0.04
N HIS A 90 4.77 12.43 -0.15
CA HIS A 90 5.92 12.13 0.71
C HIS A 90 6.50 13.37 1.39
N VAL A 91 5.94 14.55 1.14
CA VAL A 91 6.20 15.77 1.91
C VAL A 91 5.54 15.65 3.30
N PRO A 92 6.17 16.16 4.38
CA PRO A 92 7.49 16.81 4.44
C PRO A 92 8.66 15.85 4.59
N TYR A 93 8.43 14.61 5.03
CA TYR A 93 9.50 13.69 5.46
C TYR A 93 10.48 13.28 4.35
N LEU A 94 10.14 13.50 3.08
CA LEU A 94 11.07 13.43 1.97
C LEU A 94 12.26 14.38 2.17
N TYR A 95 12.00 15.59 2.67
CA TYR A 95 12.95 16.71 2.81
C TYR A 95 13.54 16.88 4.21
N TYR A 96 13.29 15.95 5.12
CA TYR A 96 14.07 15.89 6.36
C TYR A 96 15.43 15.29 6.04
N LEU A 97 16.37 16.11 5.59
CA LEU A 97 17.75 15.75 5.25
C LEU A 97 18.61 15.73 6.52
N ARG A 98 18.42 16.73 7.39
CA ARG A 98 19.16 17.02 8.62
C ARG A 98 18.23 17.23 9.82
N SER A 99 17.31 16.29 10.03
CA SER A 99 16.43 16.25 11.21
C SER A 99 17.14 16.00 12.54
N ASP A 100 18.46 15.81 12.51
CA ASP A 100 19.35 15.81 13.67
C ASP A 100 19.70 17.22 14.18
N LEU A 101 19.50 18.26 13.36
CA LEU A 101 19.79 19.63 13.74
C LEU A 101 18.66 20.22 14.62
N PRO A 102 19.02 21.10 15.57
CA PRO A 102 18.02 21.80 16.37
C PRO A 102 17.25 22.81 15.50
N ILE A 103 16.01 23.12 15.90
CA ILE A 103 15.10 23.99 15.13
C ILE A 103 15.64 25.41 14.91
N ASP A 104 16.49 25.88 15.82
CA ASP A 104 17.10 27.21 15.75
C ASP A 104 18.27 27.29 14.76
N TRP A 105 18.75 26.16 14.22
CA TRP A 105 19.87 26.12 13.27
C TRP A 105 19.62 26.98 12.02
N TYR A 106 18.39 26.94 11.47
CA TYR A 106 18.00 27.68 10.27
C TYR A 106 17.23 28.97 10.58
N LEU A 107 17.05 29.32 11.85
CA LEU A 107 16.14 30.37 12.26
C LEU A 107 16.82 31.75 12.20
N THR A 108 16.31 32.63 11.34
CA THR A 108 16.80 34.02 11.23
C THR A 108 15.87 35.04 11.87
N SER A 109 14.65 34.66 12.26
CA SER A 109 13.62 35.57 12.76
C SER A 109 13.81 36.02 14.22
N GLY A 110 14.75 35.42 14.96
CA GLY A 110 14.96 35.68 16.39
C GLY A 110 13.82 35.17 17.28
N GLN A 111 12.91 34.34 16.75
CA GLN A 111 11.84 33.74 17.52
C GLN A 111 12.41 32.87 18.65
N LYS A 112 11.85 33.03 19.85
CA LYS A 112 12.20 32.17 20.99
C LYS A 112 11.23 31.00 21.07
N PHE A 113 11.79 29.80 21.19
CA PHE A 113 11.05 28.57 21.44
C PHE A 113 11.22 28.13 22.89
N ILE A 114 10.23 27.42 23.39
CA ILE A 114 10.29 26.71 24.67
C ILE A 114 10.24 25.21 24.39
N GLU A 115 10.70 24.40 25.35
CA GLU A 115 10.65 22.95 25.24
C GLU A 115 9.19 22.46 25.10
N GLY A 116 8.90 21.75 24.02
CA GLY A 116 7.58 21.20 23.70
C GLY A 116 7.49 19.69 23.99
N LYS A 117 6.57 18.99 23.31
CA LYS A 117 6.44 17.54 23.44
C LYS A 117 7.62 16.78 22.84
N ARG A 118 7.93 15.62 23.46
CA ARG A 118 8.88 14.66 22.91
C ARG A 118 8.43 14.17 21.54
N VAL A 119 9.43 13.92 20.69
CA VAL A 119 9.29 13.16 19.45
C VAL A 119 10.41 12.14 19.35
N VAL A 120 10.08 10.95 18.85
CA VAL A 120 11.05 9.87 18.65
C VAL A 120 11.43 9.80 17.19
N ALA A 121 12.73 9.85 16.91
CA ALA A 121 13.26 9.66 15.57
C ALA A 121 13.82 8.24 15.41
N LYS A 122 13.38 7.54 14.36
CA LYS A 122 13.86 6.21 14.00
C LYS A 122 14.83 6.30 12.82
N SER A 123 15.94 5.59 12.88
CA SER A 123 16.84 5.47 11.73
C SER A 123 16.21 4.65 10.60
N CYS A 124 16.42 5.12 9.37
CA CYS A 124 16.10 4.38 8.16
C CYS A 124 17.27 3.48 7.76
N ASN A 125 17.03 2.18 7.59
CA ASN A 125 18.08 1.23 7.22
C ASN A 125 18.68 1.47 5.81
N ARG A 126 17.99 2.21 4.95
CA ARG A 126 18.45 2.51 3.59
C ARG A 126 19.28 3.80 3.53
N CYS A 127 18.67 4.93 3.89
CA CYS A 127 19.32 6.25 3.75
C CYS A 127 20.03 6.74 5.02
N GLY A 128 20.00 5.98 6.12
CA GLY A 128 20.62 6.31 7.39
C GLY A 128 19.96 7.45 8.19
N ARG A 129 19.00 8.18 7.61
CA ARG A 129 18.37 9.34 8.24
C ARG A 129 17.54 8.96 9.48
N TYR A 130 17.56 9.82 10.49
CA TYR A 130 16.69 9.75 11.67
C TYR A 130 15.40 10.50 11.41
N LEU A 131 14.29 9.80 11.22
CA LEU A 131 13.02 10.42 10.82
C LEU A 131 11.95 10.19 11.90
N PRO A 132 11.04 11.16 12.11
CA PRO A 132 10.07 11.08 13.20
C PRO A 132 9.10 9.91 13.00
N ILE A 133 8.81 9.24 14.11
CA ILE A 133 7.73 8.27 14.28
C ILE A 133 6.81 8.74 15.40
N ASN A 134 5.51 8.45 15.27
CA ASN A 134 4.55 8.73 16.31
C ASN A 134 4.46 7.52 17.23
N ILE A 135 5.38 7.42 18.20
CA ILE A 135 5.45 6.26 19.09
C ILE A 135 4.29 6.26 20.12
N ASP A 136 3.77 7.44 20.44
CA ASP A 136 2.69 7.59 21.40
C ASP A 136 1.31 7.34 20.75
N ASP A 137 1.18 7.45 19.41
CA ASP A 137 0.04 7.00 18.60
C ASP A 137 0.51 6.42 17.26
N GLU A 138 0.91 5.14 17.28
CA GLU A 138 1.51 4.45 16.13
C GLU A 138 0.58 4.35 14.91
N LEU A 139 -0.74 4.39 15.09
CA LEU A 139 -1.69 4.33 13.97
C LEU A 139 -1.60 5.59 13.10
N LYS A 140 -1.23 6.72 13.69
CA LYS A 140 -1.04 8.00 13.01
C LYS A 140 0.40 8.11 12.51
N THR A 141 0.69 7.29 11.51
CA THR A 141 2.05 7.12 10.98
C THR A 141 2.65 8.41 10.40
N LEU A 142 3.87 8.73 10.82
CA LEU A 142 4.67 9.81 10.25
C LEU A 142 5.55 9.27 9.10
N SER A 143 6.87 9.14 9.33
CA SER A 143 7.84 8.86 8.26
C SER A 143 7.98 7.38 7.90
N PHE A 144 7.40 6.47 8.70
CA PHE A 144 7.46 5.02 8.50
C PHE A 144 6.07 4.42 8.47
N SER A 145 5.87 3.40 7.64
CA SER A 145 4.66 2.56 7.71
C SER A 145 4.79 1.52 8.81
N LEU A 146 3.66 1.02 9.31
CA LEU A 146 3.64 -0.07 10.29
C LEU A 146 3.98 -1.42 9.66
N HIS A 147 4.49 -2.34 10.48
CA HIS A 147 4.84 -3.70 10.08
C HIS A 147 3.66 -4.67 10.26
N CYS A 148 3.23 -4.89 11.50
CA CYS A 148 2.19 -5.85 11.86
C CYS A 148 0.84 -5.17 12.12
N LYS A 149 0.39 -4.23 11.26
CA LYS A 149 -0.90 -3.53 11.49
C LYS A 149 -2.08 -4.51 11.67
N LYS A 150 -2.13 -5.58 10.87
CA LYS A 150 -3.18 -6.62 10.92
C LYS A 150 -2.93 -7.75 11.91
N GLN A 151 -1.67 -7.96 12.30
CA GLN A 151 -1.21 -9.08 13.12
C GLN A 151 -0.57 -8.56 14.41
N ALA A 152 -1.10 -7.47 14.95
CA ALA A 152 -0.57 -6.85 16.16
C ALA A 152 -0.86 -7.75 17.37
N PRO A 153 0.03 -7.81 18.38
CA PRO A 153 1.29 -7.09 18.48
C PRO A 153 2.39 -7.64 17.56
N CYS A 154 3.28 -6.77 17.10
CA CYS A 154 4.45 -7.19 16.34
C CYS A 154 5.38 -8.01 17.23
N VAL A 155 5.62 -9.27 16.84
CA VAL A 155 6.58 -10.16 17.52
C VAL A 155 7.98 -10.14 16.89
N HIS A 156 8.13 -9.48 15.74
CA HIS A 156 9.39 -9.46 15.00
C HIS A 156 10.35 -8.42 15.58
N SER A 157 11.41 -8.90 16.23
CA SER A 157 12.40 -8.07 16.97
C SER A 157 12.96 -6.91 16.13
N ALA A 158 13.37 -7.17 14.88
CA ALA A 158 13.95 -6.16 13.99
C ALA A 158 13.01 -4.99 13.66
N PHE A 159 11.70 -5.21 13.75
CA PHE A 159 10.68 -4.20 13.41
C PHE A 159 10.08 -3.54 14.64
N ARG A 160 10.11 -4.18 15.81
CA ARG A 160 9.48 -3.67 17.04
C ARG A 160 10.43 -2.98 18.01
N ALA A 161 11.70 -3.38 18.05
CA ALA A 161 12.63 -3.00 19.13
C ALA A 161 13.80 -2.14 18.62
N TYR A 162 13.92 -0.92 19.15
CA TYR A 162 14.89 0.08 18.70
C TYR A 162 15.89 0.42 19.80
N LYS A 163 17.19 0.34 19.48
CA LYS A 163 18.24 0.81 20.39
C LYS A 163 18.19 2.34 20.48
N ILE A 164 18.16 2.88 21.69
CA ILE A 164 18.26 4.33 21.92
C ILE A 164 19.72 4.75 21.72
N GLN A 165 20.00 5.56 20.71
CA GLN A 165 21.38 5.98 20.41
C GLN A 165 21.88 7.10 21.30
N ASN A 166 21.05 8.08 21.63
CA ASN A 166 21.39 9.25 22.44
C ASN A 166 21.10 9.05 23.94
N ARG A 167 21.13 7.81 24.44
CA ARG A 167 20.70 7.47 25.82
C ARG A 167 21.39 8.31 26.90
N ALA A 168 22.67 8.62 26.73
CA ALA A 168 23.45 9.41 27.67
C ALA A 168 22.98 10.87 27.80
N HIS A 169 22.25 11.39 26.81
CA HIS A 169 21.79 12.78 26.78
C HIS A 169 20.32 12.93 27.23
N LEU A 170 19.65 11.83 27.59
CA LEU A 170 18.24 11.83 27.94
C LEU A 170 18.04 11.84 29.46
N ARG A 171 17.15 12.71 29.93
CA ARG A 171 16.65 12.69 31.31
C ARG A 171 15.62 11.57 31.48
N ALA A 172 15.44 11.06 32.70
CA ALA A 172 14.49 10.00 32.99
C ALA A 172 13.05 10.34 32.56
N ASN A 173 12.65 11.61 32.73
CA ASN A 173 11.32 12.09 32.35
C ASN A 173 11.07 12.04 30.83
N GLU A 174 12.11 12.16 30.01
CA GLU A 174 12.01 12.10 28.54
C GLU A 174 11.74 10.68 28.04
N LEU A 175 11.89 9.67 28.90
CA LEU A 175 11.59 8.27 28.59
C LEU A 175 10.21 7.84 29.09
N LYS A 176 9.55 8.68 29.90
CA LYS A 176 8.26 8.37 30.52
C LYS A 176 7.20 8.09 29.46
N GLY A 177 6.46 7.00 29.62
CA GLY A 177 5.42 6.56 28.67
C GLY A 177 5.92 5.71 27.51
N LEU A 178 7.24 5.57 27.31
CA LEU A 178 7.77 4.60 26.35
C LEU A 178 7.83 3.21 26.97
N THR A 179 7.45 2.19 26.21
CA THR A 179 7.73 0.79 26.57
C THR A 179 9.21 0.51 26.30
N ILE A 180 9.95 0.14 27.34
CA ILE A 180 11.38 -0.18 27.24
C ILE A 180 11.61 -1.62 27.70
N GLU A 181 12.16 -2.45 26.82
CA GLU A 181 12.59 -3.82 27.08
C GLU A 181 14.08 -3.92 26.74
N ASP A 182 14.92 -4.46 27.63
CA ASP A 182 16.37 -4.63 27.40
C ASP A 182 17.07 -3.37 26.85
N SER A 183 16.77 -2.21 27.42
CA SER A 183 17.28 -0.89 26.99
C SER A 183 16.92 -0.48 25.56
N LYS A 184 15.90 -1.11 24.95
CA LYS A 184 15.35 -0.74 23.65
C LYS A 184 13.94 -0.19 23.81
N VAL A 185 13.59 0.82 23.02
CA VAL A 185 12.20 1.27 22.88
C VAL A 185 11.45 0.24 22.05
N VAL A 186 10.28 -0.16 22.52
CA VAL A 186 9.45 -1.18 21.89
C VAL A 186 8.14 -0.56 21.42
N SER A 187 7.81 -0.78 20.15
CA SER A 187 6.53 -0.40 19.55
C SER A 187 5.57 -1.59 19.45
N TYR A 188 4.27 -1.33 19.57
CA TYR A 188 3.21 -2.35 19.51
C TYR A 188 3.00 -2.91 18.10
N TYR A 189 2.95 -2.08 17.07
CA TYR A 189 2.70 -2.53 15.68
C TYR A 189 3.99 -2.78 14.89
N GLY A 190 5.13 -2.31 15.39
CA GLY A 190 6.39 -2.34 14.67
C GLY A 190 6.41 -1.38 13.49
N HIS A 191 7.60 -0.87 13.15
CA HIS A 191 7.80 -0.01 11.99
C HIS A 191 8.62 -0.74 10.92
N GLN A 192 8.33 -0.46 9.65
CA GLN A 192 9.15 -0.93 8.53
C GLN A 192 10.62 -0.47 8.69
N LEU A 193 11.56 -1.22 8.12
CA LEU A 193 12.99 -0.92 8.20
C LEU A 193 13.35 0.36 7.44
N GLU A 194 12.72 0.56 6.27
CA GLU A 194 12.87 1.75 5.44
C GLU A 194 11.77 2.78 5.70
N CYS A 195 12.12 4.07 5.60
CA CYS A 195 11.13 5.14 5.65
C CYS A 195 10.25 5.11 4.39
N LYS A 196 9.07 5.72 4.46
CA LYS A 196 8.09 5.77 3.36
C LYS A 196 8.72 6.31 2.06
N ALA A 197 9.57 7.33 2.15
CA ALA A 197 10.29 7.88 1.01
C ALA A 197 11.25 6.85 0.39
N CYS A 198 12.14 6.25 1.19
CA CYS A 198 13.09 5.27 0.67
C CYS A 198 12.38 4.02 0.14
N LYS A 199 11.38 3.53 0.87
CA LYS A 199 10.55 2.42 0.44
C LYS A 199 9.88 2.75 -0.89
N LYS A 200 9.43 3.98 -1.12
CA LYS A 200 8.77 4.34 -2.38
C LYS A 200 9.76 4.53 -3.53
N PHE A 201 10.81 5.32 -3.34
CA PHE A 201 11.65 5.82 -4.43
C PHE A 201 12.90 4.98 -4.69
N PHE A 202 13.39 4.21 -3.71
CA PHE A 202 14.65 3.47 -3.85
C PHE A 202 14.51 1.98 -3.65
N VAL A 203 13.40 1.55 -3.03
CA VAL A 203 13.02 0.15 -2.98
C VAL A 203 11.97 -0.09 -4.06
N ASN A 204 10.78 0.49 -3.94
CA ASN A 204 9.70 0.19 -4.85
C ASN A 204 9.89 0.80 -6.26
N ALA A 205 10.40 2.03 -6.43
CA ALA A 205 10.51 2.61 -7.76
C ALA A 205 11.61 1.97 -8.64
N PRO A 206 12.74 1.46 -8.11
CA PRO A 206 13.71 0.67 -8.87
C PRO A 206 13.32 -0.81 -8.92
N LEU A 207 12.80 -1.38 -7.82
CA LEU A 207 12.40 -2.79 -7.80
C LEU A 207 11.04 -3.04 -8.46
N ASN A 208 10.14 -2.08 -8.63
CA ASN A 208 8.90 -2.33 -9.37
C ASN A 208 9.16 -2.48 -10.88
N PRO A 209 10.11 -1.75 -11.49
CA PRO A 209 10.59 -2.04 -12.84
C PRO A 209 11.60 -3.20 -12.91
N GLN A 210 12.46 -3.39 -11.89
CA GLN A 210 13.44 -4.49 -11.83
C GLN A 210 12.89 -5.81 -11.28
N ARG A 211 11.66 -5.81 -10.74
CA ARG A 211 10.83 -7.00 -10.61
C ARG A 211 10.78 -7.57 -12.00
N ASN A 212 11.51 -8.65 -12.22
CA ASN A 212 11.60 -9.22 -13.56
C ASN A 212 10.17 -9.51 -14.04
N ALA A 213 9.97 -9.49 -15.35
CA ALA A 213 8.69 -9.88 -15.94
C ALA A 213 8.18 -11.23 -15.39
N GLN A 214 9.05 -12.04 -14.78
CA GLN A 214 8.81 -13.31 -14.11
C GLN A 214 8.08 -13.20 -12.76
N GLN A 215 8.33 -12.18 -11.92
CA GLN A 215 7.68 -11.95 -10.62
C GLN A 215 6.31 -11.26 -10.74
N PHE A 216 6.16 -10.31 -11.67
CA PHE A 216 4.84 -9.84 -12.11
C PHE A 216 4.09 -10.92 -12.87
N LYS A 217 4.81 -11.73 -13.69
CA LYS A 217 4.24 -12.98 -14.18
C LYS A 217 3.91 -13.90 -13.02
N GLU A 218 4.55 -13.97 -11.86
CA GLU A 218 4.20 -14.97 -10.82
C GLU A 218 2.95 -14.66 -10.02
N ASP A 219 2.80 -13.44 -9.51
CA ASP A 219 1.54 -13.04 -8.87
C ASP A 219 0.42 -12.96 -9.93
N GLY A 220 0.77 -12.49 -11.15
CA GLY A 220 -0.11 -12.50 -12.30
C GLY A 220 -0.46 -13.91 -12.81
N LEU A 221 0.43 -14.89 -12.72
CA LEU A 221 0.30 -16.27 -13.22
C LEU A 221 -0.33 -17.15 -12.17
N ARG A 222 -0.13 -16.90 -10.87
CA ARG A 222 -0.96 -17.53 -9.83
C ARG A 222 -2.39 -17.05 -9.96
N ARG A 223 -2.62 -15.73 -10.05
CA ARG A 223 -3.96 -15.17 -10.23
C ARG A 223 -4.59 -15.64 -11.55
N ARG A 224 -3.84 -15.60 -12.65
CA ARG A 224 -4.27 -16.09 -13.97
C ARG A 224 -4.44 -17.61 -13.98
N ALA A 225 -3.64 -18.39 -13.26
CA ALA A 225 -3.82 -19.83 -13.14
C ALA A 225 -5.12 -20.12 -12.41
N ILE A 226 -5.43 -19.43 -11.32
CA ILE A 226 -6.72 -19.58 -10.63
C ILE A 226 -7.86 -19.14 -11.56
N GLU A 227 -7.72 -18.05 -12.30
CA GLU A 227 -8.73 -17.60 -13.28
C GLU A 227 -8.93 -18.62 -14.41
N VAL A 228 -7.86 -19.18 -14.98
CA VAL A 228 -7.91 -20.23 -16.01
C VAL A 228 -8.51 -21.51 -15.43
N LEU A 229 -8.13 -21.89 -14.21
CA LEU A 229 -8.68 -23.06 -13.52
C LEU A 229 -10.20 -22.94 -13.35
N VAL A 230 -10.66 -21.82 -12.76
CA VAL A 230 -12.09 -21.58 -12.52
C VAL A 230 -12.87 -21.57 -13.83
N ASN A 231 -12.35 -20.88 -14.86
CA ASN A 231 -13.01 -20.83 -16.17
C ASN A 231 -13.03 -22.21 -16.86
N THR A 232 -11.94 -22.99 -16.77
CA THR A 232 -11.88 -24.34 -17.35
C THR A 232 -12.87 -25.29 -16.67
N LEU A 233 -12.92 -25.27 -15.33
CA LEU A 233 -13.86 -26.11 -14.57
C LEU A 233 -15.32 -25.77 -14.87
N LEU A 234 -15.63 -24.49 -15.10
CA LEU A 234 -16.97 -24.03 -15.42
C LEU A 234 -17.33 -24.15 -16.92
N ASP A 235 -16.40 -24.63 -17.76
CA ASP A 235 -16.51 -24.63 -19.22
C ASP A 235 -16.87 -23.24 -19.77
N ARG A 236 -16.07 -22.24 -19.35
CA ARG A 236 -16.24 -20.82 -19.71
C ARG A 236 -14.96 -20.25 -20.30
N ASN A 237 -15.12 -19.26 -21.17
CA ASN A 237 -14.04 -18.40 -21.66
C ASN A 237 -13.86 -17.18 -20.74
N LEU A 238 -12.85 -16.35 -21.02
CA LEU A 238 -12.73 -15.06 -20.32
C LEU A 238 -13.95 -14.19 -20.60
N ILE A 239 -14.49 -13.58 -19.55
CA ILE A 239 -15.73 -12.80 -19.63
C ILE A 239 -15.68 -11.69 -20.68
N HIS A 240 -14.51 -11.07 -20.90
CA HIS A 240 -14.34 -10.05 -21.94
C HIS A 240 -14.72 -10.57 -23.32
N PHE A 241 -14.25 -11.77 -23.68
CA PHE A 241 -14.56 -12.39 -24.98
C PHE A 241 -16.00 -12.93 -25.02
N GLU A 242 -16.47 -13.59 -23.96
CA GLU A 242 -17.84 -14.11 -23.88
C GLU A 242 -18.87 -12.99 -24.05
N PHE A 243 -18.67 -11.90 -23.32
CA PHE A 243 -19.57 -10.76 -23.29
C PHE A 243 -19.54 -10.00 -24.62
N GLU A 244 -18.36 -9.72 -25.16
CA GLU A 244 -18.23 -9.02 -26.45
C GLU A 244 -18.80 -9.85 -27.60
N HIS A 245 -18.56 -11.16 -27.62
CA HIS A 245 -19.12 -12.03 -28.66
C HIS A 245 -20.65 -12.02 -28.64
N ARG A 246 -21.23 -12.14 -27.43
CA ARG A 246 -22.69 -12.21 -27.20
C ARG A 246 -23.40 -10.87 -27.39
N THR A 247 -22.79 -9.76 -26.96
CA THR A 247 -23.46 -8.45 -26.88
C THR A 247 -22.95 -7.41 -27.87
N LYS A 248 -21.80 -7.66 -28.52
CA LYS A 248 -21.05 -6.70 -29.35
C LYS A 248 -20.64 -5.43 -28.60
N LYS A 249 -20.62 -5.47 -27.26
CA LYS A 249 -20.20 -4.36 -26.40
C LYS A 249 -18.94 -4.73 -25.62
N GLU A 250 -18.12 -3.73 -25.34
CA GLU A 250 -16.95 -3.86 -24.49
C GLU A 250 -17.39 -4.08 -23.02
N PHE A 251 -16.92 -5.16 -22.41
CA PHE A 251 -17.32 -5.54 -21.04
C PHE A 251 -16.98 -4.46 -19.99
N SER A 252 -15.78 -3.90 -20.04
CA SER A 252 -15.34 -2.85 -19.10
C SER A 252 -16.23 -1.62 -19.18
N ARG A 253 -16.56 -1.17 -20.41
CA ARG A 253 -17.47 -0.06 -20.64
C ARG A 253 -18.89 -0.37 -20.13
N TYR A 254 -19.38 -1.57 -20.37
CA TYR A 254 -20.69 -1.98 -19.86
C TYR A 254 -20.77 -1.89 -18.33
N ILE A 255 -19.77 -2.40 -17.61
CA ILE A 255 -19.73 -2.30 -16.14
C ILE A 255 -19.56 -0.84 -15.70
N TRP A 256 -18.72 -0.06 -16.37
CA TRP A 256 -18.56 1.37 -16.08
C TRP A 256 -19.88 2.14 -16.19
N GLU A 257 -20.64 1.91 -17.26
CA GLU A 257 -21.96 2.51 -17.47
C GLU A 257 -23.00 2.00 -16.46
N LYS A 258 -22.97 0.71 -16.12
CA LYS A 258 -23.85 0.09 -15.12
C LYS A 258 -23.75 0.76 -13.75
N PHE A 259 -22.58 1.29 -13.39
CA PHE A 259 -22.34 2.02 -12.14
C PHE A 259 -22.41 3.55 -12.31
N GLY A 260 -23.00 4.03 -13.40
CA GLY A 260 -23.15 5.47 -13.65
C GLY A 260 -21.81 6.19 -13.80
N ARG A 261 -20.77 5.48 -14.26
CA ARG A 261 -19.41 5.99 -14.47
C ARG A 261 -18.70 6.41 -13.18
N ARG A 262 -19.17 5.96 -12.02
CA ARG A 262 -18.65 6.35 -10.70
C ARG A 262 -18.08 5.13 -9.98
N CYS A 263 -17.16 5.38 -9.05
CA CYS A 263 -16.68 4.34 -8.15
C CYS A 263 -17.79 3.99 -7.15
N PHE A 264 -18.17 2.71 -7.08
CA PHE A 264 -19.24 2.26 -6.19
C PHE A 264 -19.03 2.72 -4.74
N LYS A 265 -17.82 2.50 -4.20
CA LYS A 265 -17.46 2.85 -2.81
C LYS A 265 -17.37 4.35 -2.55
N CYS A 266 -17.08 5.17 -3.57
CA CYS A 266 -17.04 6.63 -3.38
C CYS A 266 -18.46 7.21 -3.16
N GLY A 267 -19.50 6.46 -3.56
CA GLY A 267 -20.89 6.87 -3.40
C GLY A 267 -21.48 7.53 -4.65
N PRO A 268 -22.81 7.69 -4.68
CA PRO A 268 -23.55 8.22 -5.84
C PRO A 268 -23.21 9.69 -6.15
N ASP A 269 -22.80 10.46 -5.14
CA ASP A 269 -22.51 11.89 -5.26
C ASP A 269 -21.05 12.18 -5.65
N SER A 270 -20.20 11.16 -5.72
CA SER A 270 -18.80 11.29 -6.12
C SER A 270 -18.64 11.54 -7.61
N ASP A 271 -17.62 12.28 -8.05
CA ASP A 271 -17.37 12.57 -9.47
C ASP A 271 -17.21 11.32 -10.37
N PRO A 272 -17.54 11.41 -11.68
CA PRO A 272 -17.35 10.30 -12.59
C PRO A 272 -15.86 10.01 -12.74
N ILE A 273 -15.51 8.73 -12.75
CA ILE A 273 -14.16 8.27 -13.08
C ILE A 273 -14.07 8.04 -14.58
N ALA A 274 -12.94 8.42 -15.20
CA ALA A 274 -12.70 8.09 -16.60
C ALA A 274 -12.59 6.56 -16.78
N LEU A 275 -13.00 6.05 -17.95
CA LEU A 275 -12.98 4.61 -18.24
C LEU A 275 -11.59 3.98 -18.05
N GLY A 276 -10.51 4.71 -18.40
CA GLY A 276 -9.13 4.25 -18.22
C GLY A 276 -8.63 4.24 -16.78
N ASP A 277 -9.27 5.00 -15.89
CA ASP A 277 -8.91 5.09 -14.46
C ASP A 277 -9.74 4.15 -13.58
N MET A 278 -10.74 3.50 -14.19
CA MET A 278 -11.62 2.53 -13.54
C MET A 278 -10.94 1.16 -13.41
N ALA A 279 -11.16 0.52 -12.27
CA ALA A 279 -10.77 -0.86 -12.01
C ALA A 279 -12.02 -1.76 -11.95
N LEU A 280 -11.97 -2.85 -12.71
CA LEU A 280 -12.93 -3.94 -12.62
C LEU A 280 -12.59 -4.83 -11.42
N ASP A 281 -13.45 -4.78 -10.42
CA ASP A 281 -13.33 -5.59 -9.22
C ASP A 281 -14.19 -6.86 -9.30
N HIS A 282 -13.64 -7.97 -8.80
CA HIS A 282 -14.42 -9.18 -8.58
C HIS A 282 -15.26 -8.96 -7.32
N THR A 283 -16.57 -8.83 -7.46
CA THR A 283 -17.45 -8.53 -6.33
C THR A 283 -17.25 -9.54 -5.21
N MET A 284 -17.34 -10.83 -5.53
CA MET A 284 -16.84 -11.92 -4.69
C MET A 284 -15.39 -12.24 -5.07
N PRO A 285 -14.49 -12.52 -4.10
CA PRO A 285 -13.05 -12.60 -4.37
C PRO A 285 -12.61 -13.85 -5.17
N LEU A 286 -11.75 -13.65 -6.18
CA LEU A 286 -11.17 -14.73 -7.00
C LEU A 286 -10.37 -15.75 -6.18
N ALA A 287 -9.72 -15.31 -5.10
CA ALA A 287 -9.05 -16.22 -4.17
C ALA A 287 -10.01 -17.33 -3.71
N TYR A 288 -11.29 -17.02 -3.51
CA TYR A 288 -12.33 -17.96 -3.08
C TYR A 288 -13.09 -18.60 -4.24
N LEU A 289 -12.45 -18.70 -5.42
CA LEU A 289 -12.96 -19.35 -6.64
C LEU A 289 -14.19 -18.68 -7.27
N TYR A 290 -14.36 -17.37 -7.05
CA TYR A 290 -15.36 -16.57 -7.75
C TYR A 290 -14.72 -15.88 -8.97
N ARG A 291 -15.16 -16.27 -10.18
CA ARG A 291 -14.67 -15.67 -11.42
C ARG A 291 -15.13 -14.21 -11.57
N LEU A 292 -14.45 -13.46 -12.44
CA LEU A 292 -14.99 -12.22 -12.95
C LEU A 292 -16.15 -12.54 -13.90
N ASP A 293 -17.30 -11.90 -13.66
CA ASP A 293 -18.49 -12.01 -14.49
C ASP A 293 -19.28 -10.68 -14.46
N GLU A 294 -20.49 -10.66 -15.01
CA GLU A 294 -21.35 -9.47 -15.09
C GLU A 294 -21.79 -8.90 -13.73
N THR A 295 -21.51 -9.61 -12.63
CA THR A 295 -21.70 -9.11 -11.27
C THR A 295 -20.53 -8.23 -10.80
N ALA A 296 -19.47 -8.05 -11.61
CA ALA A 296 -18.31 -7.21 -11.32
C ALA A 296 -18.68 -5.80 -10.83
N THR A 297 -17.82 -5.24 -9.99
CA THR A 297 -18.00 -3.91 -9.39
C THR A 297 -17.05 -2.88 -10.03
N CYS A 298 -17.57 -1.69 -10.32
CA CYS A 298 -16.79 -0.54 -10.78
C CYS A 298 -16.17 0.19 -9.58
N LEU A 299 -14.84 0.19 -9.46
CA LEU A 299 -14.11 0.88 -8.39
C LEU A 299 -13.02 1.80 -8.95
N CYS A 300 -12.66 2.86 -8.22
CA CYS A 300 -11.41 3.57 -8.48
C CYS A 300 -10.21 2.75 -7.98
N SER A 301 -9.02 3.07 -8.48
CA SER A 301 -7.77 2.37 -8.13
C SER A 301 -7.54 2.28 -6.61
N ASN A 302 -7.84 3.34 -5.86
CA ASN A 302 -7.71 3.38 -4.41
C ASN A 302 -8.63 2.35 -3.73
N HIS A 303 -9.95 2.41 -3.98
CA HIS A 303 -10.90 1.48 -3.36
C HIS A 303 -10.74 0.03 -3.83
N ASN A 304 -10.37 -0.19 -5.09
CA ASN A 304 -10.02 -1.53 -5.58
C ASN A 304 -8.83 -2.13 -4.82
N SER A 305 -7.79 -1.31 -4.55
CA SER A 305 -6.63 -1.75 -3.78
C SER A 305 -6.95 -2.04 -2.31
N GLN A 306 -7.89 -1.28 -1.72
CA GLN A 306 -8.35 -1.49 -0.35
C GLN A 306 -9.21 -2.76 -0.23
N LYS A 307 -10.12 -2.99 -1.19
CA LYS A 307 -10.97 -4.18 -1.22
C LYS A 307 -10.17 -5.46 -1.39
N SER A 308 -9.23 -5.52 -2.34
CA SER A 308 -8.35 -6.68 -2.55
C SER A 308 -9.14 -8.01 -2.57
N ASP A 309 -8.81 -8.96 -1.68
CA ASP A 309 -9.47 -10.27 -1.58
C ASP A 309 -10.54 -10.34 -0.46
N HIS A 310 -10.93 -9.21 0.14
CA HIS A 310 -11.98 -9.20 1.17
C HIS A 310 -13.35 -9.52 0.55
N PHE A 311 -14.19 -10.23 1.31
CA PHE A 311 -15.59 -10.41 0.95
C PHE A 311 -16.36 -9.08 1.01
N PRO A 312 -17.48 -8.93 0.28
CA PRO A 312 -18.29 -7.72 0.33
C PRO A 312 -18.64 -7.29 1.76
N VAL A 313 -19.08 -8.22 2.61
CA VAL A 313 -19.45 -7.97 4.02
C VAL A 313 -18.29 -7.50 4.91
N ASP A 314 -17.04 -7.71 4.50
CA ASP A 314 -15.86 -7.24 5.23
C ASP A 314 -15.43 -5.82 4.84
N TYR A 315 -15.98 -5.28 3.74
CA TYR A 315 -15.51 -4.02 3.14
C TYR A 315 -16.60 -2.97 2.96
N TYR A 316 -17.84 -3.41 2.71
CA TYR A 316 -18.99 -2.55 2.50
C TYR A 316 -19.87 -2.49 3.74
N SER A 317 -20.49 -1.34 4.00
CA SER A 317 -21.54 -1.18 5.00
C SER A 317 -22.83 -1.89 4.54
N GLU A 318 -23.77 -2.12 5.46
CA GLU A 318 -25.05 -2.77 5.12
C GLU A 318 -25.82 -2.01 4.02
N GLU A 319 -25.87 -0.69 4.10
CA GLU A 319 -26.50 0.15 3.08
C GLU A 319 -25.82 0.00 1.71
N GLU A 320 -24.48 -0.11 1.72
CA GLU A 320 -23.73 -0.40 0.51
C GLU A 320 -24.02 -1.82 0.00
N LEU A 321 -24.12 -2.83 0.85
CA LEU A 321 -24.47 -4.20 0.42
C LEU A 321 -25.85 -4.26 -0.24
N VAL A 322 -26.85 -3.56 0.31
CA VAL A 322 -28.18 -3.44 -0.29
C VAL A 322 -28.11 -2.76 -1.66
N ARG A 323 -27.34 -1.68 -1.78
CA ARG A 323 -27.16 -0.99 -3.07
C ARG A 323 -26.39 -1.86 -4.08
N LEU A 324 -25.36 -2.56 -3.63
CA LEU A 324 -24.54 -3.45 -4.44
C LEU A 324 -25.38 -4.62 -4.96
N SER A 325 -26.22 -5.21 -4.11
CA SER A 325 -27.16 -6.26 -4.48
C SER A 325 -28.09 -5.82 -5.61
N LYS A 326 -28.69 -4.62 -5.49
CA LYS A 326 -29.56 -4.05 -6.53
C LYS A 326 -28.86 -3.86 -7.88
N ILE A 327 -27.60 -3.40 -7.87
CA ILE A 327 -26.85 -3.13 -9.10
C ILE A 327 -26.33 -4.44 -9.72
N THR A 328 -25.70 -5.29 -8.91
CA THR A 328 -24.99 -6.50 -9.39
C THR A 328 -25.93 -7.66 -9.68
N GLY A 329 -27.10 -7.71 -9.02
CA GLY A 329 -28.02 -8.84 -9.05
C GLY A 329 -27.68 -9.94 -8.05
N LEU A 330 -26.62 -9.80 -7.26
CA LEU A 330 -26.28 -10.75 -6.20
C LEU A 330 -27.26 -10.60 -5.04
N SER A 331 -27.73 -11.72 -4.47
CA SER A 331 -28.59 -11.66 -3.28
C SER A 331 -27.82 -11.14 -2.06
N LEU A 332 -28.52 -10.49 -1.14
CA LEU A 332 -27.91 -10.04 0.13
C LEU A 332 -27.30 -11.22 0.89
N THR A 333 -27.99 -12.37 0.91
CA THR A 333 -27.47 -13.61 1.49
C THR A 333 -26.13 -14.01 0.89
N GLN A 334 -25.96 -13.88 -0.43
CA GLN A 334 -24.70 -14.18 -1.11
C GLN A 334 -23.59 -13.20 -0.72
N LEU A 335 -23.90 -11.90 -0.66
CA LEU A 335 -22.91 -10.86 -0.31
C LEU A 335 -22.41 -10.96 1.14
N HIS A 336 -23.21 -11.56 2.03
CA HIS A 336 -22.88 -11.81 3.44
C HIS A 336 -22.06 -13.08 3.67
N LYS A 337 -21.97 -13.96 2.68
CA LYS A 337 -21.28 -15.24 2.83
C LYS A 337 -19.77 -15.07 2.67
N LYS A 338 -19.03 -15.66 3.61
CA LYS A 338 -17.55 -15.78 3.57
C LYS A 338 -17.13 -17.20 3.26
N GLU A 339 -17.65 -17.73 2.16
CA GLU A 339 -17.41 -19.12 1.76
C GLU A 339 -16.67 -19.20 0.43
N VAL A 340 -16.05 -20.35 0.18
CA VAL A 340 -15.53 -20.69 -1.15
C VAL A 340 -16.70 -20.97 -2.09
N ASN A 341 -16.53 -20.67 -3.38
CA ASN A 341 -17.51 -21.08 -4.38
C ASN A 341 -17.63 -22.60 -4.43
N GLN A 342 -18.70 -23.14 -3.82
CA GLN A 342 -18.87 -24.57 -3.63
C GLN A 342 -19.07 -25.32 -4.96
N GLN A 343 -19.68 -24.68 -5.95
CA GLN A 343 -19.83 -25.26 -7.29
C GLN A 343 -18.46 -25.54 -7.90
N VAL A 344 -17.57 -24.54 -7.89
CA VAL A 344 -16.22 -24.69 -8.47
C VAL A 344 -15.38 -25.65 -7.64
N LEU A 345 -15.52 -25.65 -6.32
CA LEU A 345 -14.83 -26.60 -5.46
C LEU A 345 -15.24 -28.05 -5.78
N ASN A 346 -16.54 -28.32 -5.95
CA ASN A 346 -17.02 -29.66 -6.31
C ASN A 346 -16.45 -30.11 -7.65
N LEU A 347 -16.47 -29.24 -8.67
CA LEU A 347 -15.88 -29.52 -9.98
C LEU A 347 -14.38 -29.79 -9.88
N LEU A 348 -13.65 -29.05 -9.03
CA LEU A 348 -12.23 -29.28 -8.79
C LEU A 348 -11.96 -30.65 -8.15
N ILE A 349 -12.80 -31.07 -7.20
CA ILE A 349 -12.71 -32.38 -6.54
C ILE A 349 -12.99 -33.50 -7.53
N GLU A 350 -14.01 -33.35 -8.38
CA GLU A 350 -14.35 -34.31 -9.43
C GLU A 350 -13.25 -34.45 -10.50
N ASN A 351 -12.51 -33.36 -10.76
CA ASN A 351 -11.45 -33.31 -11.76
C ASN A 351 -10.05 -33.29 -11.11
N VAL A 352 -9.89 -33.89 -9.93
CA VAL A 352 -8.63 -33.82 -9.15
C VAL A 352 -7.44 -34.45 -9.89
N VAL A 353 -7.66 -35.54 -10.64
CA VAL A 353 -6.62 -36.19 -11.45
C VAL A 353 -6.17 -35.25 -12.56
N TRP A 354 -7.11 -34.67 -13.31
CA TRP A 354 -6.81 -33.68 -14.35
C TRP A 354 -6.09 -32.45 -13.76
N PHE A 355 -6.51 -31.99 -12.58
CA PHE A 355 -5.89 -30.85 -11.92
C PHE A 355 -4.40 -31.08 -11.66
N TYR A 356 -4.03 -32.24 -11.09
CA TYR A 356 -2.63 -32.54 -10.82
C TYR A 356 -1.84 -32.97 -12.05
N ASP A 357 -2.40 -33.81 -12.92
CA ASP A 357 -1.64 -34.49 -13.99
C ASP A 357 -1.61 -33.72 -15.30
N ALA A 358 -2.56 -32.81 -15.52
CA ALA A 358 -2.61 -31.98 -16.72
C ALA A 358 -2.46 -30.50 -16.40
N PHE A 359 -3.33 -29.95 -15.54
CA PHE A 359 -3.35 -28.51 -15.29
C PHE A 359 -2.07 -28.04 -14.60
N LEU A 360 -1.68 -28.62 -13.46
CA LEU A 360 -0.46 -28.24 -12.75
C LEU A 360 0.82 -28.65 -13.49
N MET A 361 0.75 -29.62 -14.40
CA MET A 361 1.89 -30.07 -15.22
C MET A 361 2.23 -29.15 -16.40
N GLN A 362 1.47 -28.06 -16.62
CA GLN A 362 1.83 -27.06 -17.63
C GLN A 362 3.26 -26.55 -17.41
N SER A 363 4.00 -26.40 -18.52
CA SER A 363 5.45 -26.11 -18.50
C SER A 363 5.81 -24.85 -17.70
N ASP A 364 4.93 -23.85 -17.70
CA ASP A 364 5.10 -22.63 -16.93
C ASP A 364 4.92 -22.83 -15.42
N TYR A 365 4.07 -23.76 -14.99
CA TYR A 365 3.77 -24.05 -13.59
C TYR A 365 4.84 -24.96 -12.96
N GLN A 366 5.49 -25.79 -13.77
CA GLN A 366 6.58 -26.66 -13.31
C GLN A 366 7.93 -25.93 -13.14
N LYS A 367 8.04 -24.66 -13.54
CA LYS A 367 9.25 -23.84 -13.34
C LYS A 367 9.50 -23.58 -11.85
N VAL A 368 10.73 -23.87 -11.40
CA VAL A 368 11.24 -23.55 -10.06
C VAL A 368 11.84 -22.15 -10.08
N ARG A 369 11.43 -21.32 -9.12
CA ARG A 369 11.85 -19.93 -8.99
C ARG A 369 12.00 -19.61 -7.51
N ASP A 370 13.13 -19.04 -7.13
CA ASP A 370 13.51 -18.83 -5.72
C ASP A 370 13.40 -20.10 -4.87
N GLY A 371 13.76 -21.25 -5.46
CA GLY A 371 13.70 -22.56 -4.80
C GLY A 371 12.30 -23.16 -4.63
N ILE A 372 11.25 -22.51 -5.16
CA ILE A 372 9.87 -22.98 -5.04
C ILE A 372 9.28 -23.22 -6.44
N ARG A 373 8.61 -24.36 -6.64
CA ARG A 373 7.88 -24.65 -7.88
C ARG A 373 6.62 -23.79 -7.96
N THR A 374 6.29 -23.25 -9.12
CA THR A 374 5.11 -22.40 -9.28
C THR A 374 3.80 -23.16 -9.00
N ALA A 375 3.73 -24.44 -9.38
CA ALA A 375 2.64 -25.36 -9.04
C ALA A 375 2.43 -25.50 -7.53
N ASP A 376 3.50 -25.50 -6.72
CA ASP A 376 3.39 -25.53 -5.26
C ASP A 376 2.68 -24.28 -4.74
N LYS A 377 3.04 -23.09 -5.26
CA LYS A 377 2.39 -21.83 -4.87
C LYS A 377 0.90 -21.80 -5.22
N ILE A 378 0.50 -22.39 -6.35
CA ILE A 378 -0.90 -22.50 -6.78
C ILE A 378 -1.64 -23.46 -5.84
N ASN A 379 -1.08 -24.66 -5.63
CA ASN A 379 -1.64 -25.69 -4.75
C ASN A 379 -1.80 -25.20 -3.31
N ASP A 380 -0.78 -24.58 -2.74
CA ASP A 380 -0.80 -24.05 -1.37
C ASP A 380 -1.83 -22.92 -1.20
N SER A 381 -2.09 -22.15 -2.26
CA SER A 381 -3.13 -21.11 -2.23
C SER A 381 -4.53 -21.72 -2.18
N LEU A 382 -4.77 -22.80 -2.92
CA LEU A 382 -6.02 -23.55 -2.86
C LEU A 382 -6.17 -24.26 -1.50
N LYS A 383 -5.13 -24.95 -1.03
CA LYS A 383 -5.10 -25.64 0.27
C LYS A 383 -5.52 -24.72 1.41
N ARG A 384 -5.01 -23.48 1.46
CA ARG A 384 -5.38 -22.50 2.51
C ARG A 384 -6.86 -22.17 2.53
N ILE A 385 -7.53 -22.18 1.38
CA ILE A 385 -8.90 -21.69 1.22
C ILE A 385 -9.93 -22.82 1.38
N ILE A 386 -9.52 -24.05 1.06
CA ILE A 386 -10.33 -25.26 1.20
C ILE A 386 -9.96 -26.08 2.44
N ALA A 387 -9.05 -25.57 3.28
CA ALA A 387 -8.63 -26.20 4.52
C ALA A 387 -9.85 -26.60 5.38
N GLY A 388 -9.84 -27.85 5.87
CA GLY A 388 -10.95 -28.41 6.65
C GLY A 388 -12.17 -28.86 5.84
N LYS A 389 -12.18 -28.66 4.50
CA LYS A 389 -13.25 -29.15 3.61
C LYS A 389 -12.80 -30.37 2.81
N VAL A 390 -11.62 -30.30 2.20
CA VAL A 390 -11.05 -31.39 1.40
C VAL A 390 -9.53 -31.29 1.39
N ASP A 391 -8.86 -32.44 1.35
CA ASP A 391 -7.45 -32.54 0.97
C ASP A 391 -7.36 -33.10 -0.45
N LEU A 392 -6.98 -32.25 -1.39
CA LEU A 392 -6.90 -32.62 -2.80
C LEU A 392 -5.79 -33.64 -3.07
N ALA A 393 -4.66 -33.59 -2.35
CA ALA A 393 -3.56 -34.53 -2.56
C ALA A 393 -3.93 -35.93 -2.06
N GLU A 394 -4.62 -36.01 -0.92
CA GLU A 394 -5.19 -37.27 -0.41
C GLU A 394 -6.29 -37.80 -1.33
N LYS A 395 -7.16 -36.92 -1.84
CA LYS A 395 -8.21 -37.30 -2.79
C LYS A 395 -7.61 -37.86 -4.08
N TYR A 396 -6.57 -37.22 -4.61
CA TYR A 396 -5.80 -37.73 -5.75
C TYR A 396 -5.18 -39.10 -5.45
N CYS A 397 -4.51 -39.26 -4.29
CA CYS A 397 -3.87 -40.52 -3.92
C CYS A 397 -4.87 -41.68 -3.79
N LYS A 398 -6.09 -41.40 -3.31
CA LYS A 398 -7.18 -42.39 -3.26
C LYS A 398 -7.64 -42.83 -4.65
N GLU A 399 -7.57 -41.97 -5.66
CA GLU A 399 -8.03 -42.26 -7.02
C GLU A 399 -6.94 -42.92 -7.88
N THR A 400 -5.68 -42.60 -7.66
CA THR A 400 -4.55 -43.06 -8.49
C THR A 400 -3.65 -44.10 -7.82
N GLY A 401 -3.73 -44.23 -6.49
CA GLY A 401 -2.86 -45.12 -5.71
C GLY A 401 -1.48 -44.53 -5.38
N HIS A 402 -1.19 -43.29 -5.77
CA HIS A 402 0.07 -42.60 -5.44
C HIS A 402 -0.13 -41.09 -5.28
N TYR A 403 0.83 -40.41 -4.68
CA TYR A 403 0.78 -38.95 -4.57
C TYR A 403 1.15 -38.25 -5.90
N PRO A 404 0.65 -37.03 -6.15
CA PRO A 404 0.90 -36.33 -7.40
C PRO A 404 2.35 -35.87 -7.50
N HIS A 405 2.93 -35.95 -8.70
CA HIS A 405 4.31 -35.51 -8.96
C HIS A 405 4.44 -34.03 -9.33
N SER A 406 3.33 -33.40 -9.70
CA SER A 406 3.29 -32.01 -10.16
C SER A 406 3.56 -30.99 -9.04
N VAL A 407 3.46 -31.42 -7.78
CA VAL A 407 3.72 -30.62 -6.59
C VAL A 407 4.62 -31.36 -5.58
N THR A 408 5.24 -30.60 -4.68
CA THR A 408 5.96 -31.13 -3.54
C THR A 408 4.96 -31.52 -2.44
N ILE A 409 4.93 -32.80 -2.06
CA ILE A 409 4.21 -33.27 -0.87
C ILE A 409 5.14 -33.10 0.34
N ARG A 410 4.64 -32.46 1.39
CA ARG A 410 5.35 -32.22 2.64
C ARG A 410 4.66 -32.94 3.78
#